data_AF-A0A1Q6RUI1-F1
#
_entry.id   AF-A0A1Q6RUI1-F1
#
_cell.length_a   1.000
_cell.length_b   1.000
_cell.length_c   1.000
_cell.angle_alpha   90.00
_cell.angle_beta   90.00
_cell.angle_gamma   90.00
#
_symmetry.space_group_name_H-M   'P 1'
#
loop_
_entity.id
_entity.type
_entity.pdbx_description
1 polymer ?
#
loop_
_entity_poly.entity_id
_entity_poly.type
_entity_poly.pdbx_seq_one_letter_code
_entity_poly.pdbx_strand_id
1 'polypeptide(L)'
;MRGKIHNILNHPFVKALLLGVSTLVIGGICSAMGQWDFKNDPTLHYKISALIGCSVIYIVLIAYYSTNETNEKKIAAIYEKQNQAFEEVMSGLMGLCKRSAEGANKVIKSIINNREANLELWNFDEACFWVCKNVYDLLCKLGNGRDFEVIYDRLDESVKPEKEIYANSYANKDSKKPSLYGKKRSIEEDSYHDAELFKQNQSDIEVIIGFEEIDKVFGHKTKDKRNKNRKKYNQYIAIPIFCNDEKMVGLFEIVCLNKTSLGQTEEEITEIVSKYFMTYAFFVLVLHKLEKALVAKPQ
;
A
#
# COMPACT_ATOMS: atom_id res chain seq x y z
N MET A 1 -10.22 11.89 31.55
CA MET A 1 -9.80 11.16 32.77
C MET A 1 -9.29 9.74 32.48
N ARG A 2 -10.01 8.93 31.69
CA ARG A 2 -9.64 7.54 31.33
C ARG A 2 -8.22 7.37 30.75
N GLY A 3 -7.81 8.23 29.81
CA GLY A 3 -6.48 8.14 29.18
C GLY A 3 -5.29 8.46 30.11
N LYS A 4 -5.46 9.37 31.08
CA LYS A 4 -4.42 9.66 32.08
C LYS A 4 -4.22 8.48 33.04
N ILE A 5 -5.30 7.83 33.45
CA ILE A 5 -5.27 6.65 34.33
C ILE A 5 -4.62 5.46 33.62
N HIS A 6 -4.94 5.24 32.35
CA HIS A 6 -4.32 4.20 31.52
C HIS A 6 -2.80 4.41 31.36
N ASN A 7 -2.36 5.65 31.06
CA ASN A 7 -0.93 5.97 30.96
C ASN A 7 -0.17 5.77 32.27
N ILE A 8 -0.78 6.11 33.41
CA ILE A 8 -0.15 5.91 34.72
C ILE A 8 -0.05 4.42 35.05
N LEU A 9 -1.11 3.64 34.79
CA LEU A 9 -1.15 2.19 35.05
C LEU A 9 -0.15 1.41 34.19
N ASN A 10 0.08 1.84 32.95
CA ASN A 10 1.00 1.18 32.02
C ASN A 10 2.46 1.63 32.16
N HIS A 11 2.76 2.59 33.04
CA HIS A 11 4.14 2.98 33.29
C HIS A 11 4.94 1.78 33.86
N PRO A 12 6.14 1.46 33.36
CA PRO A 12 6.88 0.24 33.73
C PRO A 12 7.06 0.08 35.24
N PHE A 13 7.37 1.19 35.91
CA PHE A 13 7.52 1.23 37.37
C PHE A 13 6.21 0.92 38.11
N VAL A 14 5.08 1.49 37.68
CA VAL A 14 3.77 1.30 38.34
C VAL A 14 3.26 -0.12 38.13
N LYS A 15 3.43 -0.68 36.93
CA LYS A 15 3.14 -2.09 36.63
C LYS A 15 3.95 -3.03 37.52
N ALA A 16 5.27 -2.84 37.60
CA ALA A 16 6.15 -3.66 38.43
C ALA A 16 5.78 -3.56 39.92
N LEU A 17 5.45 -2.35 40.40
CA LEU A 17 5.04 -2.11 41.78
C LEU A 17 3.71 -2.80 42.09
N LEU A 18 2.68 -2.66 41.25
CA LEU A 18 1.37 -3.28 41.48
C LEU A 18 1.43 -4.81 41.46
N LEU A 19 2.15 -5.40 40.49
CA LEU A 19 2.33 -6.85 40.43
C LEU A 19 3.18 -7.36 41.60
N GLY A 20 4.27 -6.68 41.94
CA GLY A 20 5.15 -7.05 43.04
C GLY A 20 4.51 -6.92 44.42
N VAL A 21 3.74 -5.86 44.66
CA VAL A 21 2.98 -5.71 45.92
C VAL A 21 1.90 -6.78 46.02
N SER A 22 1.21 -7.10 44.92
CA SER A 22 0.16 -8.13 44.93
C SER A 22 0.72 -9.51 45.25
N THR A 23 1.87 -9.89 44.68
CA THR A 23 2.52 -11.18 44.98
C THR A 23 3.04 -11.23 46.41
N LEU A 24 3.59 -10.13 46.95
CA LEU A 24 4.00 -10.04 48.35
C LEU A 24 2.82 -10.18 49.32
N VAL A 25 1.68 -9.53 49.03
CA VAL A 25 0.47 -9.64 49.86
C VAL A 25 -0.08 -11.06 49.85
N ILE A 26 -0.19 -11.69 48.67
CA ILE A 26 -0.64 -13.08 48.55
C ILE A 26 0.31 -14.03 49.30
N GLY A 27 1.63 -13.87 49.12
CA GLY A 27 2.64 -14.66 49.83
C GLY A 27 2.58 -14.48 51.35
N GLY A 28 2.36 -13.24 51.82
CA GLY A 28 2.18 -12.91 53.23
C GLY A 28 0.92 -13.55 53.84
N ILE A 29 -0.20 -13.51 53.13
CA ILE A 29 -1.45 -14.18 53.57
C ILE A 29 -1.23 -15.70 53.64
N CYS A 30 -0.62 -16.31 52.62
CA CYS A 30 -0.29 -17.74 52.62
C CYS A 30 0.65 -18.13 53.79
N SER A 31 1.66 -17.31 54.07
CA SER A 31 2.58 -17.54 55.20
C SER A 31 1.86 -17.42 56.55
N ALA A 32 0.96 -16.45 56.71
CA ALA A 32 0.15 -16.24 57.92
C ALA A 32 -0.91 -17.34 58.16
N MET A 33 -1.19 -18.19 57.15
CA MET A 33 -2.11 -19.32 57.26
C MET A 33 -1.44 -20.62 57.77
N GLY A 34 -0.10 -20.69 57.80
CA GLY A 34 0.69 -21.68 58.55
C GLY A 34 0.25 -23.14 58.37
N GLN A 35 -0.57 -23.65 59.31
CA GLN A 35 -0.99 -25.06 59.41
C GLN A 35 -2.46 -25.33 58.99
N TRP A 36 -3.20 -24.33 58.46
CA TRP A 36 -4.59 -24.51 58.01
C TRP A 36 -5.50 -25.18 59.07
N ASP A 37 -5.41 -24.75 60.33
CA ASP A 37 -6.20 -25.32 61.42
C ASP A 37 -7.61 -24.69 61.50
N PHE A 38 -8.58 -25.35 60.86
CA PHE A 38 -9.99 -24.95 60.83
C PHE A 38 -10.72 -25.09 62.17
N LYS A 39 -10.16 -25.80 63.17
CA LYS A 39 -10.82 -26.03 64.46
C LYS A 39 -10.47 -24.97 65.51
N ASN A 40 -9.26 -24.41 65.46
CA ASN A 40 -8.76 -23.52 66.51
C ASN A 40 -8.52 -22.07 66.07
N ASP A 41 -8.59 -21.73 64.77
CA ASP A 41 -8.44 -20.35 64.29
C ASP A 41 -9.78 -19.72 63.84
N PRO A 42 -10.43 -18.90 64.69
CA PRO A 42 -11.68 -18.22 64.34
C PRO A 42 -11.51 -17.16 63.24
N THR A 43 -10.27 -16.74 62.91
CA THR A 43 -10.00 -15.72 61.88
C THR A 43 -9.71 -16.31 60.50
N LEU A 44 -9.64 -17.64 60.38
CA LEU A 44 -9.26 -18.34 59.15
C LEU A 44 -10.18 -18.03 57.96
N HIS A 45 -11.49 -17.90 58.18
CA HIS A 45 -12.46 -17.56 57.13
C HIS A 45 -12.20 -16.18 56.51
N TYR A 46 -11.76 -15.20 57.31
CA TYR A 46 -11.39 -13.87 56.82
C TYR A 46 -10.10 -13.91 56.01
N LYS A 47 -9.10 -14.70 56.43
CA LYS A 47 -7.84 -14.90 55.69
C LYS A 47 -8.08 -15.55 54.33
N ILE A 48 -8.94 -16.58 54.27
CA ILE A 48 -9.33 -17.24 53.01
C ILE A 48 -10.08 -16.27 52.09
N SER A 49 -11.02 -15.49 52.63
CA SER A 49 -11.77 -14.51 51.84
C SER A 49 -10.84 -13.41 51.28
N ALA A 50 -9.89 -12.94 52.08
CA ALA A 50 -8.86 -11.99 51.65
C ALA A 50 -7.94 -12.58 50.56
N LEU A 51 -7.52 -13.84 50.71
CA LEU A 51 -6.71 -14.55 49.72
C LEU A 51 -7.45 -14.66 48.38
N ILE A 52 -8.73 -15.04 48.40
CA ILE A 52 -9.57 -15.14 47.20
C ILE A 52 -9.69 -13.76 46.55
N GLY A 53 -10.01 -12.72 47.33
CA GLY A 53 -10.12 -11.35 46.81
C GLY A 53 -8.83 -10.85 46.16
N CYS A 54 -7.69 -10.99 46.84
CA CYS A 54 -6.38 -10.62 46.30
C CYS A 54 -6.00 -11.44 45.07
N SER A 55 -6.32 -12.73 45.04
CA SER A 55 -6.06 -13.59 43.88
C SER A 55 -6.89 -13.18 42.67
N VAL A 56 -8.16 -12.85 42.84
CA VAL A 56 -9.03 -12.34 41.77
C VAL A 56 -8.49 -11.02 41.23
N ILE A 57 -8.12 -10.07 42.11
CA ILE A 57 -7.53 -8.79 41.69
C ILE A 57 -6.22 -9.01 40.90
N TYR A 58 -5.37 -9.92 41.37
CA TYR A 58 -4.12 -10.25 40.70
C TYR A 58 -4.33 -10.87 39.32
N ILE A 59 -5.28 -11.80 39.17
CA ILE A 59 -5.66 -12.39 37.89
C ILE A 59 -6.19 -11.31 36.93
N VAL A 60 -7.03 -10.40 37.42
CA VAL A 60 -7.55 -9.28 36.61
C VAL A 60 -6.41 -8.36 36.16
N LEU A 61 -5.45 -8.04 37.03
CA LEU A 61 -4.28 -7.23 36.67
C LEU A 61 -3.41 -7.92 35.61
N ILE A 62 -3.13 -9.21 35.75
CA ILE A 62 -2.40 -9.98 34.74
C ILE A 62 -3.14 -9.96 33.41
N ALA A 63 -4.44 -10.27 33.42
CA ALA A 63 -5.25 -10.29 32.21
C ALA A 63 -5.25 -8.93 31.50
N TYR A 64 -5.40 -7.84 32.27
CA TYR A 64 -5.32 -6.46 31.76
C TYR A 64 -3.98 -6.16 31.11
N TYR A 65 -2.86 -6.39 31.82
CA TYR A 65 -1.53 -6.07 31.30
C TYR A 65 -1.14 -6.95 30.11
N SER A 66 -1.44 -8.25 30.16
CA SER A 66 -1.16 -9.19 29.07
C SER A 66 -1.91 -8.82 27.79
N THR A 67 -3.19 -8.44 27.91
CA THR A 67 -3.97 -7.96 26.77
C THR A 67 -3.39 -6.68 26.19
N ASN A 68 -3.01 -5.72 27.04
CA ASN A 68 -2.45 -4.45 26.58
C ASN A 68 -1.09 -4.62 25.89
N GLU A 69 -0.18 -5.43 26.45
CA GLU A 69 1.12 -5.74 25.84
C GLU A 69 0.96 -6.43 24.47
N THR A 70 -0.03 -7.32 24.35
CA THR A 70 -0.34 -8.00 23.09
C THR A 70 -0.83 -7.00 22.05
N ASN A 71 -1.68 -6.05 22.44
CA ASN A 71 -2.17 -5.00 21.55
C ASN A 71 -1.05 -4.03 21.15
N GLU A 72 -0.21 -3.60 22.08
CA GLU A 72 0.96 -2.74 21.80
C GLU A 72 1.93 -3.42 20.84
N LYS A 73 2.22 -4.71 21.02
CA LYS A 73 3.06 -5.48 20.08
C LYS A 73 2.46 -5.55 18.68
N LYS A 74 1.14 -5.77 18.57
CA LYS A 74 0.44 -5.77 17.27
C LYS A 74 0.54 -4.40 16.61
N ILE A 75 0.29 -3.33 17.36
CA ILE A 75 0.38 -1.95 16.87
C ILE A 75 1.80 -1.61 16.43
N ALA A 76 2.81 -1.98 17.23
CA ALA A 76 4.22 -1.77 16.89
C ALA A 76 4.61 -2.52 15.60
N ALA A 77 4.18 -3.77 15.44
CA ALA A 77 4.42 -4.53 14.22
C ALA A 77 3.75 -3.90 12.98
N ILE A 78 2.55 -3.33 13.14
CA ILE A 78 1.88 -2.57 12.07
C ILE A 78 2.71 -1.33 11.70
N TYR A 79 3.13 -0.54 12.68
CA TYR A 79 3.94 0.65 12.42
C TYR A 79 5.30 0.32 11.80
N GLU A 80 5.93 -0.77 12.24
CA GLU A 80 7.19 -1.24 11.64
C GLU A 80 7.00 -1.60 10.16
N LYS A 81 5.93 -2.36 9.82
CA LYS A 81 5.60 -2.67 8.43
C LYS A 81 5.33 -1.40 7.60
N GLN A 82 4.62 -0.42 8.17
CA GLN A 82 4.35 0.85 7.50
C GLN A 82 5.62 1.68 7.26
N ASN A 83 6.53 1.73 8.24
CA ASN A 83 7.81 2.42 8.11
C ASN A 83 8.70 1.77 7.05
N GLN A 84 8.80 0.44 7.07
CA GLN A 84 9.52 -0.30 6.03
C GLN A 84 8.96 -0.01 4.64
N ALA A 85 7.64 -0.04 4.47
CA ALA A 85 7.02 0.32 3.20
C ALA A 85 7.34 1.76 2.76
N PHE A 86 7.35 2.71 3.70
CA PHE A 86 7.69 4.10 3.41
C PHE A 86 9.17 4.27 3.02
N GLU A 87 10.09 3.61 3.73
CA GLU A 87 11.52 3.60 3.39
C GLU A 87 11.75 3.04 1.98
N GLU A 88 11.01 2.01 1.59
CA GLU A 88 11.07 1.41 0.26
C GLU A 88 10.55 2.37 -0.83
N VAL A 89 9.44 3.07 -0.58
CA VAL A 89 8.95 4.12 -1.49
C VAL A 89 10.01 5.21 -1.65
N MET A 90 10.60 5.69 -0.55
CA MET A 90 11.62 6.74 -0.60
C MET A 90 12.88 6.26 -1.32
N SER A 91 13.36 5.05 -1.04
CA SER A 91 14.53 4.46 -1.69
C SER A 91 14.31 4.29 -3.20
N GLY A 92 13.14 3.76 -3.60
CA GLY A 92 12.73 3.62 -4.99
C GLY A 92 12.70 4.96 -5.72
N LEU A 93 12.02 5.97 -5.14
CA LEU A 93 11.96 7.32 -5.70
C LEU A 93 13.32 7.99 -5.76
N MET A 94 14.18 7.85 -4.75
CA MET A 94 15.54 8.38 -4.78
C MET A 94 16.34 7.79 -5.94
N GLY A 95 16.24 6.47 -6.14
CA GLY A 95 16.88 5.78 -7.27
C GLY A 95 16.36 6.29 -8.63
N LEU A 96 15.05 6.43 -8.76
CA LEU A 96 14.39 6.95 -9.97
C LEU A 96 14.77 8.41 -10.25
N CYS A 97 14.76 9.27 -9.24
CA CYS A 97 15.18 10.67 -9.34
C CYS A 97 16.63 10.79 -9.79
N LYS A 98 17.55 10.05 -9.15
CA LYS A 98 18.96 10.06 -9.50
C LYS A 98 19.18 9.63 -10.96
N ARG A 99 18.59 8.50 -11.36
CA ARG A 99 18.71 7.99 -12.72
C ARG A 99 18.11 8.93 -13.76
N SER A 100 16.94 9.50 -13.48
CA SER A 100 16.28 10.44 -14.38
C SER A 100 17.04 11.75 -14.50
N ALA A 101 17.61 12.26 -13.40
CA ALA A 101 18.45 13.46 -13.43
C ALA A 101 19.76 13.24 -14.21
N GLU A 102 20.42 12.10 -14.02
CA GLU A 102 21.62 11.74 -14.79
C GLU A 102 21.31 11.62 -16.28
N GLY A 103 20.20 10.96 -16.64
CA GLY A 103 19.72 10.82 -18.02
C GLY A 103 19.38 12.17 -18.65
N ALA A 104 18.53 12.96 -18.00
CA ALA A 104 18.13 14.28 -18.47
C ALA A 104 19.33 15.22 -18.66
N ASN A 105 20.32 15.18 -17.75
CA ASN A 105 21.55 15.96 -17.91
C ASN A 105 22.35 15.56 -19.17
N LYS A 106 22.35 14.28 -19.56
CA LYS A 106 22.96 13.84 -20.82
C LYS A 106 22.21 14.39 -22.03
N VAL A 107 20.87 14.39 -21.99
CA VAL A 107 20.03 15.00 -23.04
C VAL A 107 20.32 16.51 -23.15
N ILE A 108 20.34 17.22 -22.02
CA ILE A 108 20.63 18.67 -21.97
C ILE A 108 22.01 18.97 -22.57
N LYS A 109 23.05 18.20 -22.23
CA LYS A 109 24.37 18.35 -22.83
C LYS A 109 24.37 18.11 -24.34
N SER A 110 23.59 17.13 -24.82
CA SER A 110 23.38 16.93 -26.27
C SER A 110 22.73 18.15 -26.92
N ILE A 111 21.71 18.73 -26.29
CA ILE A 111 21.05 19.95 -26.80
C ILE A 111 22.05 21.12 -26.86
N ILE A 112 22.86 21.31 -25.82
CA ILE A 112 23.86 22.39 -25.77
C ILE A 112 24.92 22.22 -26.87
N ASN A 113 25.46 21.00 -27.03
CA ASN A 113 26.59 20.76 -27.93
C ASN A 113 26.16 20.53 -29.38
N ASN A 114 25.06 19.81 -29.60
CA ASN A 114 24.63 19.32 -30.91
C ASN A 114 23.36 20.03 -31.41
N ARG A 115 22.74 20.91 -30.60
CA ARG A 115 21.46 21.61 -30.89
C ARG A 115 20.25 20.70 -31.10
N GLU A 116 20.38 19.41 -30.75
CA GLU A 116 19.33 18.41 -30.88
C GLU A 116 19.17 17.62 -29.59
N ALA A 117 17.90 17.41 -29.22
CA ALA A 117 17.53 16.54 -28.11
C ALA A 117 17.68 15.08 -28.54
N ASN A 118 18.58 14.35 -27.88
CA ASN A 118 18.73 12.92 -28.08
C ASN A 118 17.98 12.14 -26.98
N LEU A 119 16.76 11.70 -27.30
CA LEU A 119 15.90 10.93 -26.39
C LEU A 119 16.31 9.45 -26.23
N GLU A 120 17.33 8.99 -26.96
CA GLU A 120 17.94 7.68 -26.70
C GLU A 120 18.76 7.71 -25.39
N LEU A 121 19.22 8.89 -24.96
CA LEU A 121 19.99 9.06 -23.72
C LEU A 121 19.10 9.03 -22.47
N TRP A 122 17.85 9.46 -22.62
CA TRP A 122 16.78 9.39 -21.64
C TRP A 122 15.46 9.67 -22.35
N ASN A 123 14.47 8.80 -22.15
CA ASN A 123 13.09 9.02 -22.58
C ASN A 123 12.11 8.65 -21.47
N PHE A 124 10.92 9.19 -21.57
CA PHE A 124 9.86 8.97 -20.59
C PHE A 124 9.44 7.51 -20.50
N ASP A 125 9.40 6.80 -21.63
CA ASP A 125 8.95 5.40 -21.69
C ASP A 125 9.86 4.50 -20.85
N GLU A 126 11.19 4.66 -20.95
CA GLU A 126 12.13 3.93 -20.09
C GLU A 126 11.94 4.32 -18.61
N ALA A 127 11.75 5.60 -18.31
CA ALA A 127 11.54 6.06 -16.94
C ALA A 127 10.28 5.45 -16.32
N CYS A 128 9.17 5.40 -17.07
CA CYS A 128 7.91 4.76 -16.67
C CYS A 128 8.09 3.26 -16.43
N PHE A 129 8.90 2.57 -17.23
CA PHE A 129 9.22 1.15 -16.99
C PHE A 129 9.88 0.94 -15.62
N TRP A 130 10.84 1.80 -15.26
CA TRP A 130 11.46 1.75 -13.93
C TRP A 130 10.46 2.06 -12.83
N VAL A 131 9.51 2.97 -13.04
CA VAL A 131 8.44 3.24 -12.07
C VAL A 131 7.54 2.02 -11.89
N CYS A 132 7.04 1.42 -12.98
CA CYS A 132 6.22 0.20 -12.90
C CYS A 132 6.93 -0.92 -12.13
N LYS A 133 8.24 -1.06 -12.32
CA LYS A 133 9.05 -2.04 -11.58
C LYS A 133 9.09 -1.75 -10.08
N ASN A 134 9.35 -0.50 -9.67
CA ASN A 134 9.34 -0.11 -8.25
C ASN A 134 7.95 -0.30 -7.62
N VAL A 135 6.89 0.03 -8.35
CA VAL A 135 5.49 -0.21 -7.93
C VAL A 135 5.25 -1.72 -7.73
N TYR A 136 5.66 -2.56 -8.68
CA TYR A 136 5.55 -4.01 -8.57
C TYR A 136 6.32 -4.58 -7.36
N ASP A 137 7.56 -4.14 -7.17
CA ASP A 137 8.41 -4.58 -6.06
C ASP A 137 7.79 -4.20 -4.70
N LEU A 138 7.19 -3.01 -4.61
CA LEU A 138 6.47 -2.55 -3.43
C LEU A 138 5.18 -3.36 -3.19
N LEU A 139 4.41 -3.65 -4.25
CA LEU A 139 3.21 -4.51 -4.16
C LEU A 139 3.57 -5.88 -3.58
N CYS A 140 4.67 -6.49 -4.05
CA CYS A 140 5.16 -7.78 -3.54
C CYS A 140 5.57 -7.75 -2.06
N LYS A 141 5.91 -6.58 -1.50
CA LYS A 141 6.23 -6.41 -0.08
C LYS A 141 4.99 -6.14 0.77
N LEU A 142 4.03 -5.38 0.22
CA LEU A 142 2.83 -4.97 0.93
C LEU A 142 1.74 -6.06 0.96
N GLY A 143 1.48 -6.67 -0.20
CA GLY A 143 0.43 -7.66 -0.38
C GLY A 143 0.81 -9.07 0.06
N ASN A 144 -0.11 -10.01 -0.13
CA ASN A 144 0.02 -11.40 0.35
C ASN A 144 0.59 -12.38 -0.70
N GLY A 145 1.10 -11.89 -1.83
CA GLY A 145 1.52 -12.71 -2.96
C GLY A 145 2.48 -11.98 -3.91
N ARG A 146 2.71 -12.56 -5.09
CA ARG A 146 3.59 -11.98 -6.13
C ARG A 146 2.95 -11.91 -7.52
N ASP A 147 1.73 -12.43 -7.65
CA ASP A 147 1.02 -12.45 -8.94
C ASP A 147 0.28 -11.10 -9.13
N PHE A 148 1.07 -10.03 -9.17
CA PHE A 148 0.63 -8.69 -9.54
C PHE A 148 1.01 -8.40 -11.00
N GLU A 149 0.15 -7.68 -11.70
CA GLU A 149 0.47 -7.03 -12.97
C GLU A 149 0.28 -5.52 -12.79
N VAL A 150 1.31 -4.75 -13.10
CA VAL A 150 1.29 -3.29 -13.12
C VAL A 150 1.39 -2.86 -14.56
N ILE A 151 0.49 -2.01 -15.01
CA ILE A 151 0.50 -1.41 -16.35
C ILE A 151 0.40 0.11 -16.17
N TYR A 152 1.15 0.82 -17.00
CA TYR A 152 0.98 2.26 -17.16
C TYR A 152 0.51 2.54 -18.57
N ASP A 153 -0.71 3.02 -18.71
CA ASP A 153 -1.28 3.50 -19.96
C ASP A 153 -1.04 5.00 -20.11
N ARG A 154 -0.63 5.41 -21.31
CA ARG A 154 -0.30 6.79 -21.64
C ARG A 154 -1.25 7.29 -22.72
N LEU A 155 -1.72 8.52 -22.56
CA LEU A 155 -2.36 9.26 -23.64
C LEU A 155 -1.34 9.60 -24.73
N ASP A 156 -1.63 9.27 -25.97
CA ASP A 156 -0.82 9.66 -27.11
C ASP A 156 -1.10 11.13 -27.49
N GLU A 157 -0.14 11.99 -27.16
CA GLU A 157 -0.18 13.41 -27.49
C GLU A 157 0.49 13.76 -28.84
N SER A 158 0.95 12.77 -29.61
CA SER A 158 1.64 13.01 -30.88
C SER A 158 0.73 13.55 -31.99
N VAL A 159 -0.58 13.30 -31.90
CA VAL A 159 -1.59 13.76 -32.87
C VAL A 159 -2.71 14.51 -32.13
N LYS A 160 -3.13 15.66 -32.68
CA LYS A 160 -4.27 16.45 -32.17
C LYS A 160 -5.50 16.24 -33.08
N PRO A 161 -6.72 16.04 -32.53
CA PRO A 161 -7.02 15.82 -31.11
C PRO A 161 -6.42 14.50 -30.63
N GLU A 162 -6.02 14.43 -29.36
CA GLU A 162 -5.53 13.18 -28.76
C GLU A 162 -6.70 12.23 -28.61
N LYS A 163 -6.65 11.12 -29.33
CA LYS A 163 -7.72 10.11 -29.38
C LYS A 163 -7.23 8.71 -29.08
N GLU A 164 -5.94 8.55 -28.87
CA GLU A 164 -5.31 7.24 -28.73
C GLU A 164 -4.63 7.12 -27.37
N ILE A 165 -4.67 5.91 -26.82
CA ILE A 165 -3.91 5.50 -25.65
C ILE A 165 -3.10 4.26 -25.98
N TYR A 166 -2.05 4.02 -25.22
CA TYR A 166 -1.28 2.78 -25.33
C TYR A 166 -0.65 2.40 -23.99
N ALA A 167 -0.55 1.09 -23.75
CA ALA A 167 0.19 0.54 -22.64
C ALA A 167 1.68 0.83 -22.86
N ASN A 168 2.18 1.83 -22.14
CA ASN A 168 3.50 2.40 -22.28
C ASN A 168 4.54 1.55 -21.55
N SER A 169 4.22 1.12 -20.34
CA SER A 169 5.13 0.42 -19.44
C SER A 169 4.38 -0.65 -18.66
N TYR A 170 5.11 -1.66 -18.19
CA TYR A 170 4.54 -2.73 -17.38
C TYR A 170 5.58 -3.35 -16.44
N ALA A 171 5.09 -3.99 -15.39
CA ALA A 171 5.87 -4.89 -14.57
C ALA A 171 5.00 -6.04 -14.06
N ASN A 172 5.54 -7.25 -14.10
CA ASN A 172 4.90 -8.45 -13.56
C ASN A 172 5.97 -9.49 -13.22
N LYS A 173 5.57 -10.53 -12.51
CA LYS A 173 6.42 -11.61 -12.00
C LYS A 173 7.36 -12.22 -13.04
N ASP A 174 6.85 -12.48 -14.23
CA ASP A 174 7.57 -13.19 -15.28
C ASP A 174 8.22 -12.23 -16.30
N SER A 175 8.14 -10.91 -16.07
CA SER A 175 8.53 -9.87 -17.04
C SER A 175 7.89 -10.06 -18.42
N LYS A 176 6.73 -10.72 -18.46
CA LYS A 176 6.06 -11.11 -19.69
C LYS A 176 5.31 -9.90 -20.26
N LYS A 177 5.60 -9.58 -21.52
CA LYS A 177 4.96 -8.47 -22.23
C LYS A 177 3.44 -8.68 -22.36
N PRO A 178 2.61 -7.74 -21.87
CA PRO A 178 1.17 -7.74 -22.11
C PRO A 178 0.84 -7.67 -23.59
N SER A 179 -0.29 -8.24 -24.01
CA SER A 179 -0.70 -8.27 -25.42
C SER A 179 -1.00 -6.89 -26.02
N LEU A 180 -1.35 -5.92 -25.18
CA LEU A 180 -1.68 -4.55 -25.56
C LEU A 180 -0.48 -3.59 -25.50
N TYR A 181 0.68 -4.05 -25.00
CA TYR A 181 1.86 -3.21 -24.85
C TYR A 181 2.31 -2.58 -26.17
N GLY A 182 2.46 -1.25 -26.16
CA GLY A 182 2.89 -0.43 -27.29
C GLY A 182 1.89 -0.34 -28.43
N LYS A 183 0.69 -0.93 -28.30
CA LYS A 183 -0.37 -0.82 -29.32
C LYS A 183 -1.21 0.41 -29.03
N LYS A 184 -1.22 1.34 -29.98
CA LYS A 184 -2.14 2.49 -29.97
C LYS A 184 -3.56 2.01 -30.19
N ARG A 185 -4.48 2.50 -29.37
CA ARG A 185 -5.89 2.12 -29.36
C ARG A 185 -6.74 3.37 -29.19
N SER A 186 -7.85 3.44 -29.92
CA SER A 186 -8.77 4.58 -29.89
C SER A 186 -9.55 4.60 -28.58
N ILE A 187 -9.54 5.73 -27.87
CA ILE A 187 -10.33 5.96 -26.65
C ILE A 187 -11.84 5.82 -26.94
N GLU A 188 -12.28 6.17 -28.14
CA GLU A 188 -13.70 6.18 -28.50
C GLU A 188 -14.25 4.81 -28.90
N GLU A 189 -13.42 3.99 -29.55
CA GLU A 189 -13.82 2.72 -30.17
C GLU A 189 -13.41 1.50 -29.36
N ASP A 190 -12.39 1.63 -28.50
CA ASP A 190 -11.90 0.51 -27.72
C ASP A 190 -12.89 0.11 -26.62
N SER A 191 -13.01 -1.20 -26.45
CA SER A 191 -13.89 -1.87 -25.50
C SER A 191 -13.23 -2.23 -24.18
N TYR A 192 -11.91 -2.04 -24.05
CA TYR A 192 -11.22 -2.25 -22.78
C TYR A 192 -11.56 -1.15 -21.77
N HIS A 193 -11.53 -1.50 -20.49
CA HIS A 193 -11.97 -0.63 -19.40
C HIS A 193 -11.09 0.61 -19.22
N ASP A 194 -9.79 0.47 -19.43
CA ASP A 194 -8.85 1.58 -19.40
C ASP A 194 -9.24 2.69 -20.40
N ALA A 195 -9.63 2.32 -21.63
CA ALA A 195 -10.12 3.26 -22.62
C ALA A 195 -11.41 3.98 -22.17
N GLU A 196 -12.30 3.28 -21.45
CA GLU A 196 -13.49 3.88 -20.86
C GLU A 196 -13.15 4.88 -19.75
N LEU A 197 -12.17 4.59 -18.89
CA LEU A 197 -11.70 5.52 -17.87
C LEU A 197 -11.11 6.80 -18.49
N PHE A 198 -10.33 6.67 -19.57
CA PHE A 198 -9.85 7.82 -20.34
C PHE A 198 -11.00 8.60 -21.00
N LYS A 199 -11.98 7.91 -21.58
CA LYS A 199 -13.15 8.52 -22.24
C LYS A 199 -14.02 9.30 -21.27
N GLN A 200 -14.24 8.76 -20.08
CA GLN A 200 -15.01 9.39 -19.01
C GLN A 200 -14.21 10.46 -18.26
N ASN A 201 -12.88 10.51 -18.48
CA ASN A 201 -11.96 11.39 -17.77
C ASN A 201 -12.10 11.22 -16.24
N GLN A 202 -12.16 9.97 -15.79
CA GLN A 202 -12.41 9.60 -14.40
C GLN A 202 -11.26 10.06 -13.49
N SER A 203 -11.56 10.89 -12.48
CA SER A 203 -10.55 11.49 -11.59
C SER A 203 -10.22 10.68 -10.35
N ASP A 204 -11.16 9.87 -9.88
CA ASP A 204 -11.01 9.14 -8.63
C ASP A 204 -10.30 7.81 -8.85
N ILE A 205 -9.60 7.33 -7.80
CA ILE A 205 -9.04 5.98 -7.78
C ILE A 205 -10.21 5.00 -7.83
N GLU A 206 -10.19 4.09 -8.80
CA GLU A 206 -11.16 3.01 -8.87
C GLU A 206 -10.57 1.75 -8.24
N VAL A 207 -11.32 1.11 -7.35
CA VAL A 207 -10.95 -0.16 -6.73
C VAL A 207 -12.10 -1.14 -6.93
N ILE A 208 -11.82 -2.26 -7.60
CA ILE A 208 -12.78 -3.33 -7.84
C ILE A 208 -12.24 -4.61 -7.20
N ILE A 209 -13.03 -5.21 -6.31
CA ILE A 209 -12.69 -6.44 -5.60
C ILE A 209 -13.60 -7.56 -6.08
N GLY A 210 -12.99 -8.72 -6.35
CA GLY A 210 -13.69 -9.94 -6.69
C GLY A 210 -13.80 -10.16 -8.19
N PHE A 211 -13.62 -11.42 -8.61
CA PHE A 211 -13.62 -11.79 -10.02
C PHE A 211 -14.96 -11.48 -10.71
N GLU A 212 -16.09 -11.51 -9.99
CA GLU A 212 -17.42 -11.30 -10.56
C GLU A 212 -17.63 -9.84 -10.99
N GLU A 213 -17.26 -8.88 -10.14
CA GLU A 213 -17.35 -7.46 -10.47
C GLU A 213 -16.32 -7.07 -11.54
N ILE A 214 -15.09 -7.59 -11.45
CA ILE A 214 -14.07 -7.37 -12.48
C ILE A 214 -14.53 -7.97 -13.82
N ASP A 215 -15.16 -9.14 -13.84
CA ASP A 215 -15.66 -9.74 -15.08
C ASP A 215 -16.85 -8.96 -15.67
N LYS A 216 -17.68 -8.32 -14.85
CA LYS A 216 -18.70 -7.41 -15.37
C LYS A 216 -18.03 -6.26 -16.10
N VAL A 217 -17.07 -5.60 -15.47
CA VAL A 217 -16.41 -4.41 -16.04
C VAL A 217 -15.57 -4.78 -17.28
N PHE A 218 -14.73 -5.81 -17.20
CA PHE A 218 -13.88 -6.23 -18.32
C PHE A 218 -14.65 -6.98 -19.42
N GLY A 219 -15.75 -7.64 -19.03
CA GLY A 219 -16.51 -8.54 -19.89
C GLY A 219 -17.72 -7.92 -20.58
N HIS A 220 -18.25 -6.77 -20.12
CA HIS A 220 -19.45 -6.18 -20.71
C HIS A 220 -19.26 -5.72 -22.16
N LYS A 221 -18.02 -5.43 -22.58
CA LYS A 221 -17.77 -4.78 -23.88
C LYS A 221 -16.81 -5.53 -24.81
N THR A 222 -16.02 -6.48 -24.30
CA THR A 222 -15.23 -7.35 -25.18
C THR A 222 -16.14 -8.40 -25.84
N LYS A 223 -16.59 -8.12 -27.08
CA LYS A 223 -17.33 -9.08 -27.95
C LYS A 223 -16.56 -10.39 -28.24
N ASP A 224 -15.32 -10.50 -27.76
CA ASP A 224 -14.44 -11.61 -28.02
C ASP A 224 -14.67 -12.76 -27.03
N LYS A 225 -15.20 -13.88 -27.54
CA LYS A 225 -15.40 -15.18 -26.87
C LYS A 225 -14.09 -15.84 -26.39
N ARG A 226 -13.00 -15.09 -26.20
CA ARG A 226 -11.63 -15.63 -26.05
C ARG A 226 -11.11 -15.78 -24.63
N ASN A 227 -11.88 -15.43 -23.59
CA ASN A 227 -11.32 -15.33 -22.26
C ASN A 227 -11.56 -16.58 -21.38
N LYS A 228 -10.83 -17.66 -21.66
CA LYS A 228 -10.87 -18.93 -20.90
C LYS A 228 -10.37 -18.83 -19.44
N ASN A 229 -9.85 -17.68 -18.99
CA ASN A 229 -9.20 -17.53 -17.68
C ASN A 229 -9.72 -16.35 -16.82
N ARG A 230 -10.98 -15.94 -16.94
CA ARG A 230 -11.55 -14.79 -16.19
C ARG A 230 -11.54 -14.95 -14.67
N LYS A 231 -11.58 -16.18 -14.15
CA LYS A 231 -11.50 -16.47 -12.71
C LYS A 231 -10.13 -16.19 -12.09
N LYS A 232 -9.15 -15.73 -12.87
CA LYS A 232 -7.83 -15.36 -12.35
C LYS A 232 -7.82 -13.97 -11.69
N TYR A 233 -8.75 -13.08 -11.99
CA TYR A 233 -8.70 -11.71 -11.46
C TYR A 233 -9.27 -11.67 -10.04
N ASN A 234 -8.53 -11.08 -9.11
CA ASN A 234 -8.96 -10.94 -7.72
C ASN A 234 -9.24 -9.49 -7.35
N GLN A 235 -8.37 -8.57 -7.76
CA GLN A 235 -8.53 -7.13 -7.52
C GLN A 235 -8.05 -6.35 -8.73
N TYR A 236 -8.69 -5.24 -9.00
CA TYR A 236 -8.28 -4.25 -9.99
C TYR A 236 -8.27 -2.87 -9.34
N ILE A 237 -7.21 -2.11 -9.59
CA ILE A 237 -7.02 -0.77 -9.05
C ILE A 237 -6.59 0.11 -10.22
N ALA A 238 -7.30 1.20 -10.44
CA ALA A 238 -6.97 2.20 -11.45
C ALA A 238 -6.64 3.53 -10.76
N ILE A 239 -5.43 4.04 -10.98
CA ILE A 239 -4.95 5.30 -10.39
C ILE A 239 -4.72 6.29 -11.53
N PRO A 240 -5.64 7.23 -11.75
CA PRO A 240 -5.51 8.13 -12.87
C PRO A 240 -4.51 9.26 -12.59
N ILE A 241 -3.82 9.71 -13.64
CA ILE A 241 -2.81 10.77 -13.57
C ILE A 241 -3.30 11.95 -14.39
N PHE A 242 -3.56 13.06 -13.70
CA PHE A 242 -4.06 14.29 -14.30
C PHE A 242 -2.96 15.33 -14.47
N CYS A 243 -3.01 16.03 -15.60
CA CYS A 243 -2.35 17.32 -15.73
C CYS A 243 -3.29 18.41 -15.18
N ASN A 244 -2.73 19.53 -14.68
CA ASN A 244 -3.47 20.71 -14.19
C ASN A 244 -4.56 21.25 -15.15
N ASP A 245 -4.58 20.79 -16.41
CA ASP A 245 -5.54 21.16 -17.46
C ASP A 245 -6.78 20.22 -17.51
N GLU A 246 -7.21 19.68 -16.38
CA GLU A 246 -8.40 18.81 -16.20
C GLU A 246 -8.41 17.50 -17.02
N LYS A 247 -7.31 17.13 -17.67
CA LYS A 247 -7.24 15.96 -18.55
C LYS A 247 -6.38 14.84 -17.99
N MET A 248 -6.88 13.60 -18.09
CA MET A 248 -6.10 12.39 -17.83
C MET A 248 -4.99 12.22 -18.88
N VAL A 249 -3.72 12.23 -18.44
CA VAL A 249 -2.54 12.04 -19.30
C VAL A 249 -1.95 10.63 -19.18
N GLY A 250 -2.32 9.92 -18.12
CA GLY A 250 -1.89 8.54 -17.89
C GLY A 250 -2.78 7.84 -16.87
N LEU A 251 -2.66 6.52 -16.81
CA LEU A 251 -3.39 5.64 -15.91
C LEU A 251 -2.46 4.55 -15.40
N PHE A 252 -2.35 4.41 -14.09
CA PHE A 252 -1.73 3.23 -13.48
C PHE A 252 -2.79 2.17 -13.22
N GLU A 253 -2.66 1.02 -13.84
CA GLU A 253 -3.48 -0.15 -13.56
C GLU A 253 -2.67 -1.15 -12.72
N ILE A 254 -3.24 -1.57 -11.59
CA ILE A 254 -2.70 -2.65 -10.76
C ILE A 254 -3.73 -3.76 -10.72
N VAL A 255 -3.34 -4.92 -11.26
CA VAL A 255 -4.16 -6.12 -11.30
C VAL A 255 -3.58 -7.15 -10.35
N CYS A 256 -4.41 -7.61 -9.41
CA CYS A 256 -4.06 -8.71 -8.52
C CYS A 256 -4.66 -10.01 -9.06
N LEU A 257 -3.82 -11.03 -9.27
CA LEU A 257 -4.22 -12.30 -9.85
C LEU A 257 -4.25 -13.44 -8.80
N ASN A 258 -5.06 -14.46 -9.10
CA ASN A 258 -5.24 -15.68 -8.32
C ASN A 258 -5.67 -15.38 -6.89
N LYS A 259 -4.87 -15.79 -5.89
CA LYS A 259 -5.11 -15.52 -4.47
C LYS A 259 -4.35 -14.28 -3.95
N THR A 260 -3.70 -13.55 -4.85
CA THR A 260 -2.94 -12.35 -4.50
C THR A 260 -3.90 -11.19 -4.28
N SER A 261 -3.70 -10.43 -3.22
CA SER A 261 -4.46 -9.25 -2.85
C SER A 261 -3.57 -8.23 -2.16
N LEU A 262 -3.88 -6.95 -2.34
CA LEU A 262 -3.24 -5.84 -1.65
C LEU A 262 -3.89 -5.56 -0.28
N GLY A 263 -5.21 -5.69 -0.19
CA GLY A 263 -6.02 -5.55 1.03
C GLY A 263 -7.28 -6.41 0.93
N GLN A 264 -8.15 -6.37 1.94
CA GLN A 264 -9.41 -7.14 1.97
C GLN A 264 -10.63 -6.28 1.63
N THR A 265 -10.57 -4.99 1.92
CA THR A 265 -11.67 -4.04 1.70
C THR A 265 -11.26 -2.93 0.75
N GLU A 266 -12.23 -2.29 0.12
CA GLU A 266 -12.02 -1.16 -0.78
C GLU A 266 -11.33 0.00 -0.06
N GLU A 267 -11.74 0.27 1.17
CA GLU A 267 -11.20 1.32 2.05
C GLU A 267 -9.73 1.07 2.38
N GLU A 268 -9.38 -0.17 2.77
CA GLU A 268 -8.00 -0.57 3.06
C GLU A 268 -7.10 -0.44 1.83
N ILE A 269 -7.57 -0.91 0.67
CA ILE A 269 -6.82 -0.80 -0.58
C ILE A 269 -6.63 0.66 -0.96
N THR A 270 -7.68 1.48 -0.88
CA THR A 270 -7.64 2.90 -1.19
C THR A 270 -6.68 3.65 -0.26
N GLU A 271 -6.65 3.31 1.03
CA GLU A 271 -5.69 3.89 1.99
C GLU A 271 -4.25 3.53 1.60
N ILE A 272 -3.98 2.26 1.29
CA ILE A 272 -2.65 1.79 0.85
C ILE A 272 -2.23 2.50 -0.45
N VAL A 273 -3.11 2.58 -1.43
CA VAL A 273 -2.89 3.25 -2.72
C VAL A 273 -2.57 4.73 -2.51
N SER A 274 -3.40 5.41 -1.74
CA SER A 274 -3.24 6.84 -1.44
C SER A 274 -1.93 7.14 -0.70
N LYS A 275 -1.54 6.25 0.22
CA LYS A 275 -0.36 6.45 1.07
C LYS A 275 0.96 6.17 0.35
N TYR A 276 1.01 5.15 -0.51
CA TYR A 276 2.27 4.67 -1.07
C TYR A 276 2.41 4.80 -2.58
N PHE A 277 1.29 4.71 -3.33
CA PHE A 277 1.32 4.61 -4.78
C PHE A 277 1.04 5.93 -5.49
N MET A 278 0.25 6.83 -4.87
CA MET A 278 0.00 8.18 -5.40
C MET A 278 1.29 8.98 -5.61
N THR A 279 2.31 8.78 -4.78
CA THR A 279 3.61 9.44 -4.94
C THR A 279 4.28 9.05 -6.27
N TYR A 280 4.13 7.80 -6.71
CA TYR A 280 4.62 7.37 -8.02
C TYR A 280 3.81 7.96 -9.17
N ALA A 281 2.49 8.12 -9.01
CA ALA A 281 1.64 8.80 -10.00
C ALA A 281 2.09 10.26 -10.20
N PHE A 282 2.33 11.00 -9.12
CA PHE A 282 2.88 12.36 -9.21
C PHE A 282 4.28 12.39 -9.80
N PHE A 283 5.12 11.41 -9.46
CA PHE A 283 6.46 11.33 -10.03
C PHE A 283 6.44 11.10 -11.54
N VAL A 284 5.56 10.21 -12.04
CA VAL A 284 5.34 10.04 -13.48
C VAL A 284 4.85 11.33 -14.13
N LEU A 285 3.95 12.08 -13.49
CA LEU A 285 3.54 13.39 -14.00
C LEU A 285 4.73 14.35 -14.14
N VAL A 286 5.65 14.37 -13.16
CA VAL A 286 6.89 15.17 -13.24
C VAL A 286 7.77 14.72 -14.41
N LEU A 287 7.99 13.41 -14.57
CA LEU A 287 8.76 12.86 -15.69
C LEU A 287 8.13 13.21 -17.04
N HIS A 288 6.80 13.19 -17.13
CA HIS A 288 6.04 13.54 -18.31
C HIS A 288 6.28 15.01 -18.69
N LYS A 289 6.24 15.91 -17.70
CA LYS A 289 6.55 17.33 -17.91
C LYS A 289 8.02 17.57 -18.25
N LEU A 290 8.93 16.80 -17.67
CA LEU A 290 10.35 16.87 -17.99
C LEU A 290 10.62 16.50 -19.46
N GLU A 291 10.03 15.40 -19.96
CA GLU A 291 10.15 15.04 -21.38
C GLU A 291 9.63 16.16 -22.29
N LYS A 292 8.43 16.69 -22.00
CA LYS A 292 7.84 17.80 -22.77
C LYS A 292 8.74 19.04 -22.76
N ALA A 293 9.37 19.35 -21.62
CA ALA A 293 10.29 20.47 -21.52
C ALA A 293 11.58 20.26 -22.33
N LEU A 294 12.11 19.03 -22.36
CA LEU A 294 13.33 18.70 -23.12
C LEU A 294 13.12 18.75 -24.64
N VAL A 295 11.92 18.45 -25.12
CA VAL A 295 11.59 18.48 -26.56
C VAL A 295 10.97 19.82 -27.01
N ALA A 296 10.62 20.70 -26.06
CA ALA A 296 10.08 22.01 -26.38
C ALA A 296 11.13 22.86 -27.11
N LYS A 297 10.80 23.30 -28.32
CA LYS A 297 11.61 24.29 -29.04
C LYS A 297 11.18 25.69 -28.60
N PRO A 298 12.12 26.61 -28.31
CA PRO A 298 11.77 28.01 -28.10
C PRO A 298 11.07 28.55 -29.35
N GLN A 299 9.96 29.27 -29.13
CA GLN A 299 9.24 30.01 -30.17
C GLN A 299 10.00 31.27 -30.57
#